data_AF-A0A532TVL6-F1
#
_entry.id   AF-A0A532TVL6-F1
#
_cell.length_a   1.000
_cell.length_b   1.000
_cell.length_c   1.000
_cell.angle_alpha   90.00
_cell.angle_beta   90.00
_cell.angle_gamma   90.00
#
_symmetry.space_group_name_H-M   'P 1'
#
loop_
_entity.id
_entity.type
_entity.pdbx_description
1 polymer ?
#
loop_
_entity_poly.entity_id
_entity_poly.type
_entity_poly.pdbx_seq_one_letter_code
_entity_poly.pdbx_strand_id
1 'polypeptide(L)'
;MRLGFGPFFKSQLHVCPCPLLAFAFGLPVMAAALAIYKKPVMLLGIGLVAASFSWLVIPIQNVPAFTTPLTTYPIVNPTVAIVLSSITFSLVASLVGRKMDLSTPTLAGVGALSCMLSSIAFIYIVVYFGAPILNAVGLSGPIDYIATNTTIFIAMSAATVPLGYLAGLKLQPGVSHLFRIRPWLYRVGPLAVLVLCWGASVVAVAAGL
;
A
#
# COMPACT_ATOMS: atom_id res chain seq x y z
N MET A 1 -20.11 26.18 9.72
CA MET A 1 -18.88 25.49 9.29
C MET A 1 -19.22 24.05 8.91
N ARG A 2 -19.38 23.77 7.62
CA ARG A 2 -19.45 22.40 7.09
C ARG A 2 -18.07 22.07 6.55
N LEU A 3 -17.36 21.15 7.19
CA LEU A 3 -16.16 20.53 6.62
C LEU A 3 -16.60 19.71 5.40
N GLY A 4 -16.66 20.37 4.25
CA GLY A 4 -16.99 19.74 2.98
C GLY A 4 -15.82 18.87 2.53
N PHE A 5 -15.92 17.56 2.77
CA PHE A 5 -15.04 16.54 2.17
C PHE A 5 -15.31 16.33 0.66
N GLY A 6 -16.36 16.94 0.10
CA GLY A 6 -16.83 16.73 -1.27
C GLY A 6 -15.91 17.20 -2.41
N PRO A 7 -15.25 18.38 -2.36
CA PRO A 7 -14.39 18.82 -3.46
C PRO A 7 -13.03 18.11 -3.49
N PHE A 8 -12.59 17.50 -2.38
CA PHE A 8 -11.31 16.78 -2.31
C PHE A 8 -11.32 15.51 -3.17
N PHE A 9 -12.44 14.79 -3.22
CA PHE A 9 -12.56 13.55 -3.99
C PHE A 9 -12.71 13.76 -5.50
N LYS A 10 -13.29 14.88 -5.93
CA LYS A 10 -13.60 15.11 -7.35
C LYS A 10 -12.36 15.47 -8.17
N SER A 11 -11.39 16.20 -7.60
CA SER A 11 -10.09 16.44 -8.25
C SER A 11 -9.13 15.26 -8.14
N GLN A 12 -9.30 14.38 -7.15
CA GLN A 12 -8.51 13.15 -7.02
C GLN A 12 -8.99 12.03 -7.96
N LEU A 13 -10.09 12.19 -8.69
CA LEU A 13 -10.51 11.19 -9.68
C LEU A 13 -9.54 11.09 -10.87
N HIS A 14 -8.80 12.17 -11.17
CA HIS A 14 -7.68 12.17 -12.13
C HIS A 14 -6.34 11.77 -11.50
N VAL A 15 -6.26 11.74 -10.17
CA VAL A 15 -5.09 11.34 -9.40
C VAL A 15 -5.40 9.98 -8.80
N CYS A 16 -5.21 8.91 -9.59
CA CYS A 16 -5.37 7.50 -9.20
C CYS A 16 -5.56 7.29 -7.68
N PRO A 17 -6.73 6.85 -7.18
CA PRO A 17 -7.00 6.66 -5.73
C PRO A 17 -6.09 5.60 -5.06
N CYS A 18 -5.14 5.04 -5.82
CA CYS A 18 -4.21 4.00 -5.47
C CYS A 18 -3.37 4.30 -4.21
N PRO A 19 -2.80 5.50 -3.97
CA PRO A 19 -2.04 5.75 -2.75
C PRO A 19 -2.96 5.68 -1.53
N LEU A 20 -4.15 6.28 -1.60
CA LEU A 20 -5.08 6.35 -0.48
C LEU A 20 -5.59 4.95 -0.11
N LEU A 21 -5.94 4.13 -1.10
CA LEU A 21 -6.32 2.72 -0.89
C LEU A 21 -5.16 1.89 -0.32
N ALA A 22 -3.93 2.09 -0.81
CA ALA A 22 -2.75 1.39 -0.31
C ALA A 22 -2.48 1.71 1.16
N PHE A 23 -2.63 2.98 1.58
CA PHE A 23 -2.45 3.38 2.97
C PHE A 23 -3.64 2.99 3.85
N ALA A 24 -4.87 3.04 3.34
CA ALA A 24 -6.08 2.72 4.10
C ALA A 24 -6.26 1.20 4.33
N PHE A 25 -5.91 0.37 3.35
CA PHE A 25 -6.13 -1.08 3.41
C PHE A 25 -4.83 -1.89 3.34
N GLY A 26 -3.88 -1.49 2.49
CA GLY A 26 -2.62 -2.22 2.32
C GLY A 26 -1.78 -2.25 3.60
N LEU A 27 -1.52 -1.09 4.21
CA LEU A 27 -0.73 -1.01 5.44
C LEU A 27 -1.36 -1.76 6.64
N PRO A 28 -2.67 -1.67 6.91
CA PRO A 28 -3.29 -2.48 7.97
C PRO A 28 -3.19 -3.97 7.73
N VAL A 29 -3.35 -4.43 6.48
CA VAL A 29 -3.20 -5.85 6.13
C VAL A 29 -1.76 -6.29 6.34
N MET A 30 -0.78 -5.48 5.93
CA MET A 30 0.63 -5.72 6.20
C MET A 30 0.94 -5.75 7.71
N ALA A 31 0.37 -4.82 8.49
CA ALA A 31 0.52 -4.78 9.94
C ALA A 31 -0.12 -6.01 10.63
N ALA A 32 -1.28 -6.45 10.15
CA ALA A 32 -1.92 -7.68 10.61
C ALA A 32 -1.05 -8.91 10.32
N ALA A 33 -0.50 -9.00 9.10
CA ALA A 33 0.43 -10.06 8.72
C ALA A 33 1.69 -10.05 9.60
N LEU A 34 2.23 -8.87 9.92
CA LEU A 34 3.36 -8.72 10.83
C LEU A 34 3.02 -9.27 12.23
N ALA A 35 1.84 -8.98 12.76
CA ALA A 35 1.39 -9.50 14.06
C ALA A 35 1.28 -11.03 14.08
N ILE A 36 0.72 -11.61 13.01
CA ILE A 36 0.49 -13.06 12.89
C ILE A 36 1.81 -13.81 12.72
N TYR A 37 2.63 -13.41 11.74
CA TYR A 37 3.82 -14.15 11.31
C TYR A 37 5.10 -13.73 12.03
N LYS A 38 5.13 -12.54 12.65
CA LYS A 38 6.30 -11.97 13.35
C LYS A 38 7.58 -11.90 12.48
N LYS A 39 7.44 -11.88 11.15
CA LYS A 39 8.54 -11.87 10.18
C LYS A 39 8.41 -10.64 9.28
N PRO A 40 9.13 -9.53 9.55
CA PRO A 40 9.01 -8.30 8.78
C PRO A 40 9.42 -8.49 7.31
N VAL A 41 10.39 -9.36 7.03
CA VAL A 41 10.84 -9.66 5.66
C VAL A 41 9.71 -10.22 4.77
N MET A 42 8.69 -10.86 5.36
CA MET A 42 7.54 -11.39 4.62
C MET A 42 6.69 -10.26 3.99
N LEU A 43 6.75 -9.05 4.54
CA LEU A 43 6.01 -7.88 4.05
C LEU A 43 6.47 -7.46 2.65
N LEU A 44 7.76 -7.67 2.33
CA LEU A 44 8.29 -7.46 0.97
C LEU A 44 7.58 -8.34 -0.04
N GLY A 45 7.35 -9.61 0.31
CA GLY A 45 6.64 -10.56 -0.55
C GLY A 45 5.20 -10.13 -0.80
N ILE A 46 4.48 -9.70 0.25
CA ILE A 46 3.12 -9.17 0.13
C ILE A 46 3.10 -7.96 -0.81
N GLY A 47 4.05 -7.04 -0.64
CA GLY A 47 4.22 -5.88 -1.51
C GLY A 47 4.46 -6.22 -2.98
N LEU A 48 5.37 -7.14 -3.25
CA LEU A 48 5.72 -7.55 -4.61
C LEU A 48 4.54 -8.24 -5.30
N VAL A 49 3.81 -9.07 -4.55
CA VAL A 49 2.59 -9.71 -5.04
C VAL A 49 1.50 -8.67 -5.27
N ALA A 50 1.28 -7.73 -4.35
CA ALA A 50 0.35 -6.60 -4.52
C ALA A 50 0.70 -5.75 -5.75
N ALA A 51 1.98 -5.49 -5.98
CA ALA A 51 2.46 -4.75 -7.14
C ALA A 51 2.17 -5.47 -8.46
N SER A 52 2.20 -6.81 -8.48
CA SER A 52 1.86 -7.58 -9.68
C SER A 52 0.42 -7.37 -10.15
N PHE A 53 -0.52 -7.10 -9.24
CA PHE A 53 -1.91 -6.80 -9.59
C PHE A 53 -2.05 -5.50 -10.39
N SER A 54 -1.21 -4.51 -10.12
CA SER A 54 -1.19 -3.26 -10.89
C SER A 54 -0.84 -3.52 -12.36
N TRP A 55 -0.01 -4.52 -12.65
CA TRP A 55 0.35 -4.88 -14.02
C TRP A 55 -0.79 -5.56 -14.80
N LEU A 56 -1.77 -6.17 -14.12
CA LEU A 56 -2.93 -6.78 -14.80
C LEU A 56 -3.83 -5.78 -15.50
N VAL A 57 -3.78 -4.51 -15.09
CA VAL A 57 -4.59 -3.46 -15.71
C VAL A 57 -4.23 -3.29 -17.18
N ILE A 58 -2.98 -3.56 -17.56
CA ILE A 58 -2.46 -3.41 -18.94
C ILE A 58 -3.25 -4.28 -19.94
N PRO A 59 -3.29 -5.63 -19.82
CA PRO A 59 -4.00 -6.47 -20.78
C PRO A 59 -5.51 -6.27 -20.77
N ILE A 60 -6.10 -5.87 -19.63
CA ILE A 60 -7.57 -5.80 -19.49
C ILE A 60 -8.10 -4.48 -20.08
N GLN A 61 -7.44 -3.36 -19.82
CA GLN A 61 -7.88 -2.05 -20.30
C GLN A 61 -7.32 -1.71 -21.70
N ASN A 62 -6.59 -2.64 -22.36
CA ASN A 62 -5.94 -2.42 -23.66
C ASN A 62 -5.09 -1.13 -23.71
N VAL A 63 -4.45 -0.83 -22.60
CA VAL A 63 -3.68 0.39 -22.42
C VAL A 63 -2.24 0.09 -22.81
N PRO A 64 -1.57 0.92 -23.63
CA PRO A 64 -0.18 0.69 -23.96
C PRO A 64 0.66 0.67 -22.67
N ALA A 65 1.35 -0.45 -22.43
CA ALA A 65 2.23 -0.64 -21.27
C ALA A 65 3.32 0.43 -21.18
N PHE A 66 3.72 0.97 -22.34
CA PHE A 66 4.73 2.01 -22.48
C PHE A 66 4.26 2.98 -23.57
N THR A 67 3.94 4.22 -23.18
CA THR A 67 4.01 5.37 -24.09
C THR A 67 5.14 6.27 -23.63
N THR A 68 5.74 7.01 -24.55
CA THR A 68 6.74 8.03 -24.21
C THR A 68 6.05 9.22 -23.54
N PRO A 69 6.52 9.70 -22.37
CA PRO A 69 7.59 9.16 -21.51
C PRO A 69 7.19 7.96 -20.62
N LEU A 70 8.17 7.11 -20.26
CA LEU A 70 8.06 5.85 -19.49
C LEU A 70 7.28 5.92 -18.16
N THR A 71 6.94 7.11 -17.69
CA THR A 71 6.30 7.41 -16.41
C THR A 71 4.88 7.93 -16.53
N THR A 72 4.35 8.09 -17.75
CA THR A 72 3.10 8.82 -17.98
C THR A 72 1.84 8.02 -17.65
N TYR A 73 1.95 6.74 -17.28
CA TYR A 73 0.76 5.90 -17.07
C TYR A 73 0.37 5.70 -15.59
N PRO A 74 -0.94 5.66 -15.27
CA PRO A 74 -1.51 5.25 -13.98
C PRO A 74 -1.05 3.90 -13.42
N ILE A 75 -0.17 3.14 -14.07
CA ILE A 75 0.22 1.77 -13.69
C ILE A 75 1.62 1.69 -13.07
N VAL A 76 2.61 2.37 -13.64
CA VAL A 76 3.99 2.36 -13.11
C VAL A 76 4.03 3.04 -11.75
N ASN A 77 3.29 4.15 -11.64
CA ASN A 77 3.24 4.96 -10.44
C ASN A 77 2.72 4.20 -9.19
N PRO A 78 1.54 3.54 -9.21
CA PRO A 78 1.08 2.76 -8.06
C PRO A 78 1.96 1.55 -7.78
N THR A 79 2.52 0.91 -8.82
CA THR A 79 3.45 -0.23 -8.62
C THR A 79 4.67 0.22 -7.81
N VAL A 80 5.30 1.32 -8.21
CA VAL A 80 6.45 1.89 -7.49
C VAL A 80 6.06 2.29 -6.08
N ALA A 81 4.89 2.92 -5.89
CA ALA A 81 4.40 3.29 -4.56
C ALA A 81 4.18 2.07 -3.64
N ILE A 82 3.59 0.99 -4.15
CA ILE A 82 3.34 -0.25 -3.39
C ILE A 82 4.66 -0.92 -3.00
N VAL A 83 5.60 -1.03 -3.95
CA VAL A 83 6.90 -1.63 -3.68
C VAL A 83 7.67 -0.82 -2.64
N LEU A 84 7.75 0.50 -2.81
CA LEU A 84 8.44 1.38 -1.86
C LEU A 84 7.81 1.34 -0.47
N SER A 85 6.48 1.40 -0.36
CA SER A 85 5.80 1.35 0.93
C SER A 85 6.03 0.02 1.65
N SER A 86 6.08 -1.08 0.91
CA SER A 86 6.41 -2.41 1.46
C SER A 86 7.86 -2.50 1.92
N ILE A 87 8.80 -1.92 1.16
CA ILE A 87 10.21 -1.86 1.52
C ILE A 87 10.42 -1.02 2.78
N THR A 88 9.89 0.21 2.82
CA THR A 88 10.07 1.10 3.97
C THR A 88 9.34 0.57 5.20
N PHE A 89 8.13 0.02 5.06
CA PHE A 89 7.41 -0.60 6.17
C PHE A 89 8.15 -1.82 6.70
N SER A 90 8.63 -2.72 5.83
CA SER A 90 9.45 -3.86 6.22
C SER A 90 10.74 -3.42 6.93
N LEU A 91 11.41 -2.39 6.41
CA LEU A 91 12.65 -1.87 7.00
C LEU A 91 12.39 -1.30 8.39
N VAL A 92 11.45 -0.37 8.53
CA VAL A 92 11.12 0.25 9.83
C VAL A 92 10.60 -0.81 10.81
N ALA A 93 9.71 -1.71 10.37
CA ALA A 93 9.23 -2.81 11.20
C ALA A 93 10.35 -3.76 11.63
N SER A 94 11.36 -4.00 10.79
CA SER A 94 12.51 -4.84 11.16
C SER A 94 13.43 -4.20 12.20
N LEU A 95 13.57 -2.88 12.17
CA LEU A 95 14.35 -2.13 13.15
C LEU A 95 13.66 -2.09 14.50
N VAL A 96 12.33 -1.91 14.51
CA VAL A 96 11.56 -1.81 15.76
C VAL A 96 11.19 -3.19 16.31
N GLY A 97 10.86 -4.15 15.45
CA GLY A 97 10.38 -5.49 15.81
C GLY A 97 11.40 -6.39 16.51
N ARG A 98 12.67 -5.97 16.63
CA ARG A 98 13.64 -6.65 17.51
C ARG A 98 13.32 -6.48 19.00
N LYS A 99 12.48 -5.50 19.38
CA LYS A 99 12.00 -5.31 20.74
C LYS A 99 10.59 -5.92 20.86
N MET A 100 10.47 -7.03 21.58
CA MET A 100 9.18 -7.67 21.88
C MET A 100 8.33 -6.73 22.75
N ASP A 101 7.04 -6.69 22.45
CA ASP A 101 6.00 -5.75 22.92
C ASP A 101 6.05 -4.35 22.32
N LEU A 102 5.55 -4.25 21.08
CA LEU A 102 5.25 -2.99 20.43
C LEU A 102 4.04 -2.34 21.12
N SER A 103 4.28 -1.25 21.84
CA SER A 103 3.20 -0.40 22.35
C SER A 103 2.43 0.28 21.20
N THR A 104 1.15 0.60 21.41
CA THR A 104 0.32 1.33 20.44
C THR A 104 0.98 2.60 19.88
N PRO A 105 1.62 3.49 20.68
CA PRO A 105 2.31 4.66 20.13
C PRO A 105 3.53 4.28 19.28
N THR A 106 4.22 3.20 19.62
CA THR A 106 5.32 2.69 18.78
C THR A 106 4.82 2.23 17.43
N LEU A 107 3.69 1.51 17.36
CA LEU A 107 3.06 1.08 16.11
C LEU A 107 2.62 2.28 15.25
N ALA A 108 2.03 3.29 15.87
CA ALA A 108 1.65 4.53 15.18
C ALA A 108 2.89 5.23 14.60
N GLY A 109 3.98 5.28 15.38
CA GLY A 109 5.27 5.82 14.93
C GLY A 109 5.88 5.02 13.76
N VAL A 110 5.81 3.68 13.80
CA VAL A 110 6.24 2.81 12.69
C VAL A 110 5.45 3.12 11.42
N GLY A 111 4.13 3.25 11.52
CA GLY A 111 3.27 3.63 10.40
C GLY A 111 3.61 5.01 9.84
N ALA A 112 3.73 6.02 10.72
CA ALA A 112 4.08 7.38 10.34
C ALA A 112 5.44 7.46 9.63
N LEU A 113 6.48 6.87 10.22
CA LEU A 113 7.85 6.91 9.69
C LEU A 113 7.97 6.15 8.37
N SER A 114 7.37 4.96 8.27
CA SER A 114 7.40 4.18 7.02
C SER A 114 6.68 4.89 5.88
N CYS A 115 5.54 5.52 6.16
CA CYS A 115 4.80 6.32 5.19
C CYS A 115 5.59 7.56 4.75
N MET A 116 6.22 8.28 5.69
CA MET A 116 7.04 9.44 5.38
C MET A 116 8.21 9.06 4.47
N LEU A 117 8.96 8.01 4.82
CA LEU A 117 10.07 7.51 4.01
C LEU A 117 9.59 7.03 2.64
N SER A 118 8.46 6.32 2.58
CA SER A 118 7.89 5.84 1.33
C SER A 118 7.51 6.99 0.41
N SER A 119 6.82 8.01 0.92
CA SER A 119 6.36 9.15 0.12
C SER A 119 7.53 9.99 -0.39
N ILE A 120 8.57 10.20 0.44
CA ILE A 120 9.80 10.89 0.03
C ILE A 120 10.46 10.10 -1.10
N ALA A 121 10.75 8.82 -0.89
CA ALA A 121 11.40 7.98 -1.91
C ALA A 121 10.59 7.97 -3.22
N PHE A 122 9.27 7.82 -3.09
CA PHE A 122 8.35 7.79 -4.21
C PHE A 122 8.39 9.07 -5.05
N ILE A 123 8.20 10.25 -4.44
CA ILE A 123 8.12 11.49 -5.21
C ILE A 123 9.46 11.80 -5.90
N TYR A 124 10.59 11.55 -5.23
CA TYR A 124 11.91 11.77 -5.84
C TYR A 124 12.16 10.80 -7.01
N ILE A 125 11.79 9.53 -6.87
CA ILE A 125 11.92 8.53 -7.96
C ILE A 125 11.04 8.93 -9.14
N VAL A 126 9.79 9.23 -8.89
CA VAL A 126 8.80 9.60 -9.91
C VAL A 126 9.20 10.87 -10.68
N VAL A 127 9.72 11.88 -9.96
CA VAL A 127 10.20 13.13 -10.56
C VAL A 127 11.51 12.93 -11.31
N TYR A 128 12.43 12.10 -10.78
CA TYR A 128 13.67 11.74 -11.47
C TYR A 128 13.41 11.07 -12.82
N PHE A 129 12.39 10.21 -12.89
CA PHE A 129 11.95 9.59 -14.15
C PHE A 129 11.01 10.49 -15.00
N GLY A 130 10.85 11.77 -14.65
CA GLY A 130 10.14 12.75 -15.46
C GLY A 130 8.62 12.60 -15.49
N ALA A 131 8.00 11.98 -14.47
CA ALA A 131 6.55 11.83 -14.44
C ALA A 131 5.85 13.19 -14.24
N PRO A 132 4.79 13.52 -15.00
CA PRO A 132 4.07 14.79 -14.88
C PRO A 132 3.11 14.85 -13.66
N ILE A 133 3.39 14.10 -12.59
CA ILE A 133 2.50 14.01 -11.42
C ILE A 133 2.38 15.33 -10.67
N LEU A 134 3.47 16.09 -10.57
CA LEU A 134 3.44 17.40 -9.91
C LEU A 134 2.49 18.36 -10.65
N ASN A 135 2.57 18.40 -11.99
CA ASN A 135 1.68 19.22 -12.80
C ASN A 135 0.22 18.74 -12.73
N ALA A 136 -0.03 17.43 -12.72
CA ALA A 136 -1.38 16.87 -12.63
C ALA A 136 -2.07 17.24 -11.31
N VAL A 137 -1.31 17.40 -10.22
CA VAL A 137 -1.83 17.80 -8.90
C VAL A 137 -1.75 19.33 -8.69
N GLY A 138 -1.21 20.09 -9.67
CA GLY A 138 -1.05 21.54 -9.57
C GLY A 138 0.02 21.97 -8.55
N LEU A 139 1.01 21.11 -8.29
CA LEU A 139 2.07 21.33 -7.32
C LEU A 139 3.34 21.82 -7.99
N SER A 140 4.00 22.77 -7.31
CA SER A 140 5.18 23.47 -7.83
C SER A 140 6.48 22.68 -7.69
N GLY A 141 6.51 21.67 -6.82
CA GLY A 141 7.69 20.82 -6.64
C GLY A 141 7.50 19.63 -5.69
N PRO A 142 8.50 18.75 -5.56
CA PRO A 142 8.45 17.58 -4.69
C PRO A 142 8.19 17.91 -3.22
N ILE A 143 8.73 19.05 -2.74
CA ILE A 143 8.57 19.51 -1.36
C ILE A 143 7.10 19.86 -1.09
N ASP A 144 6.42 20.48 -2.06
CA ASP A 144 5.01 20.86 -1.98
C ASP A 144 4.10 19.62 -1.87
N TYR A 145 4.44 18.56 -2.61
CA TYR A 145 3.79 17.24 -2.50
C TYR A 145 3.97 16.61 -1.12
N ILE A 146 5.17 16.71 -0.54
CA ILE A 146 5.44 16.20 0.80
C ILE A 146 4.64 17.00 1.84
N ALA A 147 4.61 18.32 1.75
CA ALA A 147 3.90 19.16 2.71
C ALA A 147 2.38 18.92 2.72
N THR A 148 1.78 18.74 1.53
CA THR A 148 0.33 18.63 1.38
C THR A 148 -0.18 17.20 1.51
N ASN A 149 0.25 16.30 0.61
CA ASN A 149 -0.32 14.96 0.48
C ASN A 149 0.26 13.98 1.50
N THR A 150 1.56 14.08 1.78
CA THR A 150 2.22 13.13 2.69
C THR A 150 1.72 13.25 4.12
N THR A 151 1.37 14.46 4.57
CA THR A 151 0.80 14.68 5.91
C THR A 151 -0.48 13.88 6.14
N ILE A 152 -1.37 13.83 5.15
CA ILE A 152 -2.62 13.07 5.22
C ILE A 152 -2.32 11.57 5.28
N PHE A 153 -1.41 11.08 4.44
CA PHE A 153 -1.03 9.67 4.43
C PHE A 153 -0.30 9.24 5.70
N ILE A 154 0.51 10.11 6.28
CA ILE A 154 1.15 9.88 7.59
C ILE A 154 0.08 9.73 8.66
N ALA A 155 -0.90 10.63 8.73
CA ALA A 155 -1.97 10.57 9.72
C ALA A 155 -2.81 9.28 9.56
N MET A 156 -3.16 8.94 8.32
CA MET A 156 -3.89 7.70 8.02
C MET A 156 -3.06 6.46 8.38
N SER A 157 -1.80 6.40 8.00
CA SER A 157 -0.91 5.28 8.33
C SER A 157 -0.72 5.12 9.83
N ALA A 158 -0.51 6.23 10.55
CA ALA A 158 -0.36 6.23 12.00
C ALA A 158 -1.60 5.70 12.73
N ALA A 159 -2.80 5.98 12.20
CA ALA A 159 -4.06 5.48 12.76
C ALA A 159 -4.33 4.02 12.39
N THR A 160 -4.06 3.64 11.14
CA THR A 160 -4.49 2.36 10.56
C THR A 160 -3.53 1.21 10.84
N VAL A 161 -2.21 1.47 10.96
CA VAL A 161 -1.21 0.43 11.31
C VAL A 161 -1.46 -0.21 12.68
N PRO A 162 -1.70 0.54 13.77
CA PRO A 162 -2.06 -0.04 15.06
C PRO A 162 -3.34 -0.89 14.98
N LEU A 163 -4.36 -0.41 14.25
CA LEU A 163 -5.62 -1.14 14.07
C LEU A 163 -5.40 -2.47 13.34
N GLY A 164 -4.61 -2.46 12.26
CA GLY A 164 -4.23 -3.67 11.54
C GLY A 164 -3.46 -4.66 12.42
N TYR A 165 -2.49 -4.16 13.19
CA TYR A 165 -1.72 -5.00 14.11
C TYR A 165 -2.60 -5.64 15.20
N LEU A 166 -3.49 -4.87 15.84
CA LEU A 166 -4.44 -5.37 16.84
C LEU A 166 -5.41 -6.40 16.24
N ALA A 167 -5.90 -6.16 15.02
CA ALA A 167 -6.71 -7.13 14.30
C ALA A 167 -5.93 -8.44 14.05
N GLY A 168 -4.66 -8.33 13.65
CA GLY A 168 -3.76 -9.49 13.48
C GLY A 168 -3.55 -10.28 14.77
N LEU A 169 -3.40 -9.62 15.92
CA LEU A 169 -3.31 -10.29 17.22
C LEU A 169 -4.58 -11.07 17.57
N LYS A 170 -5.77 -10.52 17.30
CA LYS A 170 -7.05 -11.22 17.51
C LYS A 170 -7.22 -12.43 16.58
N LEU A 171 -6.70 -12.33 15.35
CA LEU A 171 -6.75 -13.40 14.35
C LEU A 171 -5.69 -14.49 14.59
N GLN A 172 -4.57 -14.16 15.23
CA GLN A 172 -3.43 -15.05 15.45
C GLN A 172 -3.79 -16.41 16.09
N PRO A 173 -4.58 -16.52 17.18
CA PRO A 173 -4.89 -17.82 17.77
C PRO A 173 -5.71 -18.73 16.83
N GLY A 174 -6.69 -18.16 16.10
CA GLY A 174 -7.48 -18.92 15.14
C GLY A 174 -6.67 -19.40 13.94
N VAL A 175 -5.86 -18.49 13.38
CA VAL A 175 -5.02 -18.77 12.21
C VAL A 175 -3.91 -19.77 12.54
N SER A 176 -3.26 -19.65 13.70
CA SER A 176 -2.20 -20.58 14.13
C SER A 176 -2.74 -21.98 14.41
N HIS A 177 -3.91 -22.10 15.05
CA HIS A 177 -4.58 -23.38 15.25
C HIS A 177 -4.95 -24.05 13.92
N LEU A 178 -5.53 -23.29 12.99
CA LEU A 178 -5.90 -23.79 11.67
C LEU A 178 -4.69 -24.27 10.86
N PHE A 179 -3.58 -23.51 10.89
CA PHE A 179 -2.34 -23.91 10.23
C PHE A 179 -1.71 -25.16 10.83
N ARG A 180 -1.85 -25.38 12.15
CA ARG A 180 -1.33 -26.58 12.81
C ARG A 180 -2.11 -27.84 12.40
N ILE A 181 -3.43 -27.75 12.26
CA ILE A 181 -4.28 -28.89 11.91
C ILE A 181 -4.23 -29.20 10.40
N ARG A 182 -4.15 -28.17 9.55
CA ARG A 182 -4.19 -28.32 8.09
C ARG A 182 -3.04 -27.58 7.41
N PRO A 183 -1.82 -28.17 7.37
CA PRO A 183 -0.65 -27.52 6.78
C PRO A 183 -0.78 -27.24 5.28
N TRP A 184 -1.66 -27.97 4.58
CA TRP A 184 -1.91 -27.73 3.16
C TRP A 184 -2.58 -26.36 2.90
N LEU A 185 -3.37 -25.84 3.84
CA LEU A 185 -3.99 -24.51 3.73
C LEU A 185 -2.94 -23.40 3.68
N TYR A 186 -1.76 -23.60 4.28
CA TYR A 186 -0.66 -22.65 4.18
C TYR A 186 -0.08 -22.57 2.75
N ARG A 187 -0.09 -23.68 2.01
CA ARG A 187 0.42 -23.72 0.62
C ARG A 187 -0.63 -23.27 -0.39
N VAL A 188 -1.87 -23.73 -0.23
CA VAL A 188 -2.95 -23.48 -1.21
C VAL A 188 -3.71 -22.20 -0.92
N GLY A 189 -3.85 -21.81 0.35
CA GLY A 189 -4.60 -20.63 0.76
C GLY A 189 -4.11 -19.33 0.10
N PRO A 190 -2.80 -19.00 0.15
CA PRO A 190 -2.28 -17.82 -0.54
C PRO A 190 -2.57 -17.88 -2.03
N LEU A 191 -2.37 -19.04 -2.67
CA LEU A 191 -2.61 -19.22 -4.10
C LEU A 191 -4.10 -18.98 -4.44
N ALA A 192 -5.01 -19.53 -3.65
CA ALA A 192 -6.46 -19.36 -3.83
C ALA A 192 -6.88 -17.90 -3.61
N VAL A 193 -6.36 -17.23 -2.57
CA VAL A 193 -6.61 -15.80 -2.33
C VAL A 193 -6.08 -14.96 -3.49
N LEU A 194 -4.90 -15.30 -4.02
CA LEU A 194 -4.36 -14.61 -5.19
C LEU A 194 -5.24 -14.80 -6.42
N VAL A 195 -5.64 -16.02 -6.73
CA VAL A 195 -6.54 -16.31 -7.86
C VAL A 195 -7.89 -15.61 -7.69
N LEU A 196 -8.47 -15.62 -6.48
CA LEU A 196 -9.73 -14.92 -6.20
C LEU A 196 -9.58 -13.41 -6.30
N CYS A 197 -8.49 -12.85 -5.78
CA CYS A 197 -8.22 -11.42 -5.88
C CYS A 197 -7.99 -11.01 -7.34
N TRP A 198 -7.27 -11.84 -8.11
CA TRP A 198 -7.06 -11.65 -9.56
C TRP A 198 -8.41 -11.66 -10.29
N GLY A 199 -9.25 -12.67 -10.02
CA GLY A 199 -10.58 -12.79 -10.60
C GLY A 199 -11.48 -11.59 -10.25
N ALA A 200 -11.48 -11.17 -8.98
CA ALA A 200 -12.25 -10.01 -8.54
C ALA A 200 -11.77 -8.71 -9.19
N SER A 201 -10.45 -8.51 -9.33
CA SER A 201 -9.89 -7.36 -10.07
C SER A 201 -10.29 -7.37 -11.54
N VAL A 202 -10.22 -8.53 -12.21
CA VAL A 202 -10.66 -8.67 -13.61
C VAL A 202 -12.14 -8.32 -13.76
N VAL A 203 -13.00 -8.82 -12.86
CA VAL A 203 -14.44 -8.55 -12.89
C VAL A 203 -14.74 -7.07 -12.61
N ALA A 204 -14.07 -6.46 -11.63
CA ALA A 204 -14.24 -5.04 -11.32
C ALA A 204 -13.86 -4.15 -12.51
N VAL A 205 -12.70 -4.42 -13.11
CA VAL A 205 -12.24 -3.66 -14.29
C VAL A 205 -13.16 -3.88 -15.49
N ALA A 206 -13.61 -5.11 -15.74
CA ALA A 206 -14.58 -5.40 -16.80
C ALA A 206 -15.93 -4.72 -16.57
N ALA A 207 -16.32 -4.47 -15.32
CA ALA A 207 -17.51 -3.73 -14.94
C ALA A 207 -17.32 -2.20 -14.97
N GLY A 208 -16.10 -1.70 -15.27
CA GLY A 208 -15.79 -0.27 -15.31
C GLY A 208 -15.66 0.40 -13.94
N LEU A 209 -15.38 -0.36 -12.88
CA LEU A 209 -15.04 0.11 -11.53
C LEU A 209 -13.52 0.33 -11.40
#